data_AF-A0A651I001-F1
#
_entry.id   AF-A0A651I001-F1
#
_cell.length_a   1.000
_cell.length_b   1.000
_cell.length_c   1.000
_cell.angle_alpha   90.00
_cell.angle_beta   90.00
_cell.angle_gamma   90.00
#
_symmetry.space_group_name_H-M   'P 1'
#
loop_
_entity.id
_entity.type
_entity.pdbx_description
1 polymer ?
#
loop_
_entity_poly.entity_id
_entity_poly.type
_entity_poly.pdbx_seq_one_letter_code
_entity_poly.pdbx_strand_id
1 'polypeptide(L)'
;MCNNHLSELQENLKKVEESGATIVAVSPERPEFLRKTAGNTGAAFTLLYDKDYQISKIFDLTFLPDEQTIDMLEDMLNVDLAGQHSDDSQRLPVPATYIIGKNSKVLWRHFDPDYRNRSGIEEIIQNLPR
;
A
#
# COMPACT_ATOMS: atom_id res chain seq x y z
N MET A 1 0.15 -11.39 -3.18
CA MET A 1 1.23 -10.40 -2.86
C MET A 1 0.67 -9.27 -2.02
N CYS A 2 -0.07 -8.30 -2.58
CA CYS A 2 -0.67 -7.20 -1.81
C CYS A 2 -1.59 -7.70 -0.70
N ASN A 3 -2.54 -8.60 -1.02
CA ASN A 3 -3.45 -9.14 0.00
C ASN A 3 -2.72 -9.87 1.11
N ASN A 4 -1.73 -10.71 0.78
CA ASN A 4 -0.92 -11.42 1.78
C ASN A 4 -0.21 -10.44 2.72
N HIS A 5 0.38 -9.38 2.18
CA HIS A 5 1.04 -8.36 2.99
C HIS A 5 0.06 -7.61 3.91
N LEU A 6 -1.11 -7.23 3.40
CA LEU A 6 -2.16 -6.61 4.20
C LEU A 6 -2.72 -7.55 5.28
N SER A 7 -2.84 -8.85 4.99
CA SER A 7 -3.24 -9.87 5.96
C SER A 7 -2.20 -10.06 7.05
N GLU A 8 -0.91 -10.08 6.72
CA GLU A 8 0.18 -10.13 7.70
C GLU A 8 0.16 -8.91 8.65
N LEU A 9 -0.05 -7.72 8.09
CA LEU A 9 -0.25 -6.49 8.88
C LEU A 9 -1.48 -6.60 9.78
N GLN A 10 -2.58 -7.17 9.28
CA GLN A 10 -3.80 -7.38 10.05
C GLN A 10 -3.59 -8.35 11.21
N GLU A 11 -2.91 -9.48 10.98
CA GLU A 11 -2.59 -10.48 12.01
C GLU A 11 -1.76 -9.90 13.16
N ASN A 12 -0.97 -8.86 12.87
CA ASN A 12 -0.09 -8.22 13.83
C ASN A 12 -0.55 -6.81 14.25
N LEU A 13 -1.75 -6.37 13.84
CA LEU A 13 -2.26 -5.03 14.07
C LEU A 13 -2.18 -4.63 15.55
N LYS A 14 -2.59 -5.52 16.45
CA LYS A 14 -2.54 -5.29 17.90
C LYS A 14 -1.14 -4.97 18.42
N LYS A 15 -0.09 -5.60 17.88
CA LYS A 15 1.30 -5.34 18.29
C LYS A 15 1.74 -3.93 17.88
N VAL A 16 1.31 -3.48 16.70
CA VAL A 16 1.59 -2.11 16.22
C VAL A 16 0.86 -1.08 17.09
N GLU A 17 -0.41 -1.36 17.43
CA GLU A 17 -1.22 -0.51 18.31
C GLU A 17 -0.65 -0.43 19.74
N GLU A 18 -0.24 -1.56 20.31
CA GLU A 18 0.42 -1.62 21.63
C GLU A 18 1.77 -0.88 21.63
N SER A 19 2.42 -0.76 20.47
CA SER A 19 3.62 0.06 20.28
C SER A 19 3.32 1.55 20.08
N GLY A 20 2.05 1.97 20.19
CA GLY A 20 1.63 3.37 20.12
C GLY A 20 1.50 3.93 18.70
N ALA A 21 1.40 3.06 17.68
CA ALA A 21 1.27 3.41 16.29
C ALA A 21 -0.05 2.91 15.69
N THR A 22 -0.46 3.49 14.56
CA THR A 22 -1.65 3.07 13.79
C THR A 22 -1.26 2.82 12.35
N ILE A 23 -1.90 1.84 11.71
CA ILE A 23 -1.68 1.53 10.29
C ILE A 23 -2.71 2.28 9.43
N VAL A 24 -2.22 2.87 8.33
CA VAL A 24 -3.04 3.38 7.23
C VAL A 24 -2.44 2.84 5.95
N ALA A 25 -3.20 2.03 5.21
CA ALA A 25 -2.81 1.60 3.87
C ALA A 25 -3.45 2.54 2.84
N VAL A 26 -2.68 2.91 1.83
CA VAL A 26 -3.08 3.89 0.82
C VAL A 26 -3.02 3.21 -0.55
N SER A 27 -4.09 3.29 -1.32
CA SER A 27 -4.20 2.62 -2.62
C SER A 27 -4.94 3.50 -3.63
N PRO A 28 -4.54 3.53 -4.92
CA PRO A 28 -5.31 4.21 -5.97
C PRO A 28 -6.57 3.43 -6.38
N GLU A 29 -6.80 2.23 -5.82
CA GLU A 29 -8.01 1.43 -6.06
C GLU A 29 -9.27 2.20 -5.68
N ARG A 30 -10.27 2.20 -6.57
CA ARG A 30 -11.56 2.85 -6.30
C ARG A 30 -12.23 2.27 -5.07
N PRO A 31 -13.10 3.04 -4.38
CA PRO A 31 -13.71 2.62 -3.12
C PRO A 31 -14.41 1.24 -3.15
N GLU A 32 -15.01 0.86 -4.28
CA GLU A 32 -15.63 -0.46 -4.46
C GLU A 32 -14.63 -1.62 -4.47
N PHE A 33 -13.43 -1.42 -5.01
CA PHE A 33 -12.36 -2.42 -5.00
C PHE A 33 -11.62 -2.42 -3.66
N LEU A 34 -11.43 -1.25 -3.04
CA LEU A 34 -10.93 -1.19 -1.66
C LEU A 34 -11.79 -1.96 -0.66
N ARG A 35 -13.13 -1.93 -0.82
CA ARG A 35 -14.03 -2.76 0.02
C ARG A 35 -13.82 -4.25 -0.20
N LYS A 36 -13.57 -4.68 -1.45
CA LYS A 36 -13.22 -6.08 -1.75
C LYS A 36 -11.88 -6.44 -1.12
N THR A 37 -10.88 -5.57 -1.26
CA THR A 37 -9.55 -5.74 -0.64
C THR A 37 -9.67 -5.88 0.87
N ALA A 38 -10.43 -5.01 1.56
CA ALA A 38 -10.71 -5.14 2.99
C ALA A 38 -11.35 -6.49 3.35
N GLY A 39 -12.36 -6.94 2.57
CA GLY A 39 -13.01 -8.23 2.80
C GLY A 39 -12.08 -9.43 2.59
N ASN A 40 -11.20 -9.36 1.59
CA ASN A 40 -10.24 -10.41 1.28
C ASN A 40 -9.11 -10.51 2.31
N THR A 41 -8.72 -9.40 2.92
CA THR A 41 -7.58 -9.36 3.85
C THR A 41 -7.98 -9.39 5.32
N GLY A 42 -9.25 -9.09 5.62
CA GLY A 42 -9.74 -8.87 6.98
C GLY A 42 -9.26 -7.56 7.60
N ALA A 43 -8.77 -6.62 6.79
CA ALA A 43 -8.18 -5.37 7.28
C ALA A 43 -9.18 -4.55 8.14
N ALA A 44 -8.82 -4.36 9.40
CA ALA A 44 -9.50 -3.51 10.37
C ALA A 44 -8.85 -2.12 10.50
N PHE A 45 -7.64 -1.95 9.96
CA PHE A 45 -7.00 -0.66 9.83
C PHE A 45 -7.56 0.13 8.63
N THR A 46 -7.22 1.43 8.57
CA THR A 46 -7.78 2.31 7.54
C THR A 46 -7.21 1.97 6.16
N LEU A 47 -8.09 1.69 5.19
CA LEU A 47 -7.75 1.68 3.76
C LEU A 47 -8.19 3.01 3.13
N LEU A 48 -7.21 3.83 2.73
CA LEU A 48 -7.42 5.15 2.17
C LEU A 48 -7.34 5.11 0.64
N TYR A 49 -8.35 5.69 0.00
CA TYR A 49 -8.37 5.89 -1.44
C TYR A 49 -7.50 7.08 -1.84
N ASP A 50 -6.42 6.81 -2.58
CA ASP A 50 -5.53 7.81 -3.17
C ASP A 50 -6.10 8.32 -4.50
N LYS A 51 -7.15 9.14 -4.39
CA LYS A 51 -7.81 9.72 -5.55
C LYS A 51 -6.82 10.48 -6.43
N ASP A 52 -6.83 10.18 -7.73
CA ASP A 52 -5.99 10.80 -8.76
C ASP A 52 -4.47 10.66 -8.48
N TYR A 53 -4.09 9.66 -7.67
CA TYR A 53 -2.70 9.41 -7.25
C TYR A 53 -2.05 10.57 -6.50
N GLN A 54 -2.83 11.44 -5.83
CA GLN A 54 -2.29 12.66 -5.21
C GLN A 54 -1.22 12.38 -4.14
N ILE A 55 -1.48 11.42 -3.26
CA ILE A 55 -0.57 11.03 -2.18
C ILE A 55 0.66 10.36 -2.79
N SER A 56 0.47 9.33 -3.62
CA SER A 56 1.61 8.62 -4.24
C SER A 56 2.48 9.54 -5.11
N LYS A 57 1.91 10.55 -5.78
CA LYS A 57 2.68 11.60 -6.49
C LYS A 57 3.50 12.48 -5.55
N ILE A 58 2.92 12.94 -4.44
CA ILE A 58 3.63 13.76 -3.44
C ILE A 58 4.81 13.00 -2.82
N PHE A 59 4.66 11.69 -2.65
CA PHE A 59 5.71 10.81 -2.13
C PHE A 59 6.67 10.28 -3.21
N ASP A 60 6.53 10.73 -4.48
CA ASP A 60 7.36 10.33 -5.62
C ASP A 60 7.37 8.81 -5.87
N LEU A 61 6.19 8.19 -5.77
CA LEU A 61 5.99 6.74 -5.92
C LEU A 61 5.31 6.35 -7.23
N THR A 62 4.64 7.28 -7.89
CA THR A 62 3.81 6.98 -9.06
C THR A 62 4.66 6.80 -10.31
N PHE A 63 4.54 5.65 -10.96
CA PHE A 63 5.17 5.39 -12.25
C PHE A 63 4.18 4.76 -13.23
N LEU A 64 4.51 4.84 -14.52
CA LEU A 64 3.80 4.15 -15.59
C LEU A 64 4.66 2.98 -16.06
N PRO A 65 4.25 1.72 -15.81
CA PRO A 65 4.93 0.57 -16.39
C PRO A 65 4.78 0.57 -17.92
N ASP A 66 5.65 -0.17 -18.62
CA ASP A 66 5.44 -0.45 -20.05
C ASP A 66 4.22 -1.38 -20.28
N GLU A 67 3.69 -1.36 -21.50
CA GLU A 67 2.51 -2.14 -21.90
C GLU A 67 2.66 -3.64 -21.60
N GLN A 68 3.85 -4.20 -21.88
CA GLN A 68 4.13 -5.61 -21.62
C GLN A 68 4.01 -5.96 -20.12
N THR A 69 4.50 -5.06 -19.26
CA THR A 69 4.41 -5.21 -17.81
C THR A 69 2.97 -5.06 -17.32
N ILE A 70 2.20 -4.14 -17.89
CA ILE A 70 0.77 -3.97 -17.60
C ILE A 70 0.00 -5.24 -17.95
N ASP A 71 0.12 -5.74 -19.17
CA ASP A 71 -0.56 -6.95 -19.64
C ASP A 71 -0.23 -8.16 -18.74
N MET A 72 1.06 -8.33 -18.42
CA MET A 72 1.50 -9.40 -17.53
C MET A 72 0.88 -9.29 -16.13
N LEU A 73 0.76 -8.08 -15.58
CA LEU A 73 0.18 -7.86 -14.26
C LEU A 73 -1.34 -8.09 -14.25
N GLU A 74 -2.04 -7.61 -15.27
CA GLU A 74 -3.48 -7.81 -15.44
C GLU A 74 -3.82 -9.30 -15.58
N ASP A 75 -3.07 -10.05 -16.39
CA ASP A 75 -3.23 -11.49 -16.55
C ASP A 75 -2.91 -12.25 -15.25
N MET A 76 -1.79 -11.92 -14.59
CA MET A 76 -1.35 -12.60 -13.38
C MET A 76 -2.33 -12.39 -12.22
N LEU A 77 -2.87 -11.18 -12.09
CA LEU A 77 -3.77 -10.81 -11.00
C LEU A 77 -5.25 -10.99 -11.36
N ASN A 78 -5.56 -11.25 -12.63
CA ASN A 78 -6.91 -11.28 -13.19
C ASN A 78 -7.70 -10.01 -12.82
N VAL A 79 -7.12 -8.85 -13.16
CA VAL A 79 -7.65 -7.51 -12.87
C VAL A 79 -7.65 -6.62 -14.11
N ASP A 80 -8.44 -5.56 -14.06
CA ASP A 80 -8.48 -4.46 -15.04
C ASP A 80 -7.97 -3.22 -14.32
N LEU A 81 -6.72 -2.81 -14.53
CA LEU A 81 -6.12 -1.72 -13.78
C LEU A 81 -6.81 -0.39 -14.09
N ALA A 82 -7.19 -0.15 -15.35
CA ALA A 82 -7.88 1.07 -15.79
C ALA A 82 -9.29 1.18 -15.18
N GLY A 83 -10.01 0.06 -15.08
CA GLY A 83 -11.32 -0.01 -14.46
C GLY A 83 -11.29 0.05 -12.93
N GLN A 84 -10.21 -0.45 -12.30
CA GLN A 84 -10.12 -0.60 -10.85
C GLN A 84 -9.44 0.58 -10.14
N HIS A 85 -8.56 1.31 -10.81
CA HIS A 85 -7.82 2.43 -10.23
C HIS A 85 -8.48 3.79 -10.50
N SER A 86 -7.88 4.84 -9.94
CA SER A 86 -8.41 6.21 -9.93
C SER A 86 -8.70 6.78 -11.32
N ASP A 87 -7.96 6.35 -12.34
CA ASP A 87 -8.10 6.77 -13.73
C ASP A 87 -7.71 5.62 -14.69
N ASP A 88 -7.77 5.89 -16.00
CA ASP A 88 -7.47 4.95 -17.08
C ASP A 88 -5.98 4.89 -17.46
N SER A 89 -5.10 5.56 -16.71
CA SER A 89 -3.68 5.64 -17.06
C SER A 89 -2.88 4.39 -16.72
N GLN A 90 -3.46 3.45 -15.96
CA GLN A 90 -2.81 2.23 -15.47
C GLN A 90 -1.50 2.49 -14.69
N ARG A 91 -1.33 3.72 -14.16
CA ARG A 91 -0.21 4.04 -13.27
C ARG A 91 -0.26 3.20 -12.01
N LEU A 92 0.92 2.85 -11.50
CA LEU A 92 1.09 2.09 -10.27
C LEU A 92 1.98 2.86 -9.29
N PRO A 93 1.67 2.82 -7.99
CA PRO A 93 2.61 3.25 -6.98
C PRO A 93 3.66 2.16 -6.74
N VAL A 94 4.93 2.56 -6.66
CA VAL A 94 5.97 1.70 -6.09
C VAL A 94 5.61 1.41 -4.62
N PRO A 95 5.68 0.14 -4.16
CA PRO A 95 5.43 -0.17 -2.76
C PRO A 95 6.39 0.55 -1.82
N ALA A 96 5.81 1.20 -0.82
CA ALA A 96 6.57 1.91 0.18
C ALA A 96 5.87 1.89 1.53
N THR A 97 6.66 1.98 2.59
CA THR A 97 6.20 2.08 3.97
C THR A 97 6.88 3.26 4.63
N TYR A 98 6.10 4.09 5.32
CA TYR A 98 6.59 5.26 6.02
C TYR A 98 6.16 5.21 7.48
N ILE A 99 7.10 5.47 8.38
CA ILE A 99 6.79 5.76 9.79
C ILE A 99 6.78 7.27 9.94
N ILE A 100 5.60 7.81 10.20
CA ILE A 100 5.38 9.25 10.36
C ILE A 100 5.22 9.55 11.85
N GLY A 101 6.11 10.40 12.39
CA GLY A 101 6.06 10.85 13.77
C GLY A 101 4.89 11.80 14.03
N LYS A 102 4.53 11.96 15.32
CA LYS A 102 3.46 12.88 15.76
C LYS A 102 3.70 14.35 15.41
N ASN A 103 4.94 14.72 15.07
CA ASN A 103 5.35 16.03 14.57
C ASN A 103 5.27 16.14 13.03
N SER A 104 4.60 15.19 12.37
CA SER A 104 4.43 15.11 10.91
C SER A 104 5.76 14.98 10.14
N LYS A 105 6.80 14.43 10.77
CA LYS A 105 8.08 14.11 10.12
C LYS A 105 8.16 12.63 9.81
N VAL A 106 8.71 12.31 8.63
CA VAL A 106 9.11 10.93 8.31
C VAL A 106 10.30 10.57 9.21
N LEU A 107 10.12 9.57 10.07
CA LEU A 107 11.15 9.05 10.96
C LEU A 107 11.91 7.90 10.30
N TRP A 108 11.21 7.12 9.47
CA TRP A 108 11.77 6.00 8.75
C TRP A 108 10.96 5.74 7.48
N ARG A 109 11.61 5.17 6.46
CA ARG A 109 10.96 4.77 5.21
C ARG A 109 11.62 3.52 4.62
N HIS A 110 10.81 2.72 3.95
CA HIS A 110 11.22 1.68 3.03
C HIS A 110 10.55 1.92 1.67
N PHE A 111 11.29 1.75 0.58
CA PHE A 111 10.83 1.87 -0.79
C PHE A 111 11.70 0.98 -1.66
N ASP A 112 11.08 0.17 -2.53
CA ASP A 112 11.81 -0.67 -3.48
C ASP A 112 11.03 -0.81 -4.80
N PRO A 113 11.64 -0.51 -5.96
CA PRO A 113 11.06 -0.77 -7.27
C PRO A 113 10.72 -2.24 -7.52
N ASP A 114 11.45 -3.19 -6.93
CA ASP A 114 11.04 -4.59 -6.88
C ASP A 114 9.86 -4.73 -5.91
N TYR A 115 8.65 -4.77 -6.46
CA TYR A 115 7.39 -4.80 -5.72
C TYR A 115 7.24 -6.01 -4.76
N ARG A 116 8.14 -6.99 -4.85
CA ARG A 116 8.22 -8.17 -3.99
C ARG A 116 8.99 -7.87 -2.70
N ASN A 117 9.89 -6.89 -2.72
CA ASN A 117 10.61 -6.45 -1.54
C ASN A 117 9.77 -5.38 -0.82
N ARG A 118 9.22 -5.75 0.34
CA ARG A 118 8.37 -4.88 1.16
C ARG A 118 8.82 -5.03 2.60
N SER A 119 8.70 -3.95 3.36
CA SER A 119 8.98 -3.99 4.78
C SER A 119 8.01 -4.92 5.50
N GLY A 120 8.52 -6.01 6.07
CA GLY A 120 7.74 -6.91 6.91
C GLY A 120 7.35 -6.26 8.24
N ILE A 121 6.47 -6.92 8.99
CA ILE A 121 5.97 -6.37 10.25
C ILE A 121 7.08 -6.16 11.29
N GLU A 122 8.06 -7.07 11.38
CA GLU A 122 9.16 -6.97 12.33
C GLU A 122 10.03 -5.73 12.06
N GLU A 123 10.31 -5.44 10.79
CA GLU A 123 11.07 -4.24 10.40
C GLU A 123 10.31 -2.97 10.75
N ILE A 124 8.99 -2.94 10.51
CA ILE A 124 8.14 -1.80 10.88
C ILE A 124 8.20 -1.56 12.39
N ILE A 125 7.97 -2.59 13.21
CA ILE A 125 7.95 -2.47 14.68
C ILE A 125 9.32 -2.03 15.22
N GLN A 126 10.42 -2.59 14.70
CA GLN A 126 11.77 -2.26 15.14
C GLN A 126 12.14 -0.79 14.90
N ASN A 127 11.56 -0.17 13.87
CA ASN A 127 11.82 1.22 13.50
C ASN A 127 10.79 2.21 14.09
N LEU A 128 9.81 1.75 14.87
CA LEU A 128 8.93 2.65 15.61
C LEU A 128 9.72 3.43 16.67
N PRO A 129 9.44 4.74 16.85
CA PRO A 129 10.05 5.51 17.91
C PRO A 129 9.67 4.94 19.28
N ARG A 130 10.64 4.85 20.18
CA ARG A 130 10.44 4.43 21.58
C ARG A 130 9.87 5.56 22.44
#